data_AF-A0A2P9HC94-F1
#
_entry.id   AF-A0A2P9HC94-F1
#
_cell.length_a   1.000
_cell.length_b   1.000
_cell.length_c   1.000
_cell.angle_alpha   90.00
_cell.angle_beta   90.00
_cell.angle_gamma   90.00
#
_symmetry.space_group_name_H-M   'P 1'
#
loop_
_entity.id
_entity.type
_entity.pdbx_description
1 polymer ?
#
loop_
_entity_poly.entity_id
_entity_poly.type
_entity_poly.pdbx_seq_one_letter_code
_entity_poly.pdbx_strand_id
1 'polypeptide(L)'
;MTELAGPTGLRLPTVMRHLSVLEEAGLIVSSKDGRIRTCAIRPEAMEPARSWMDEQRAIWEARLDRLDAFVMNVMEERKNDTD
;
A
#
# COMPACT_ATOMS: atom_id res chain seq x y z
N MET A 1 11.39 -12.78 19.46
CA MET A 1 9.92 -12.62 19.27
C MET A 1 9.16 -12.17 20.52
N THR A 2 9.47 -12.64 21.73
CA THR A 2 8.81 -12.20 22.98
C THR A 2 8.87 -10.69 23.21
N GLU A 3 9.95 -10.04 22.77
CA GLU A 3 10.12 -8.59 22.83
C GLU A 3 9.07 -7.79 22.02
N LEU A 4 8.45 -8.37 20.98
CA LEU A 4 7.40 -7.69 20.21
C LEU A 4 6.06 -7.62 20.96
N ALA A 5 5.84 -8.47 21.97
CA ALA A 5 4.61 -8.43 22.76
C ALA A 5 4.54 -7.22 23.70
N GLY A 6 5.70 -6.75 24.18
CA GLY A 6 5.80 -5.58 25.07
C GLY A 6 5.16 -4.32 24.48
N PRO A 7 5.65 -3.81 23.34
CA PRO A 7 5.18 -2.54 22.78
C PRO A 7 3.79 -2.61 22.12
N THR A 8 3.32 -3.81 21.75
CA THR A 8 2.02 -3.95 21.07
C THR A 8 0.83 -4.03 22.03
N GLY A 9 1.06 -4.25 23.32
CA GLY A 9 -0.01 -4.49 24.30
C GLY A 9 -0.82 -5.77 24.04
N LEU A 10 -0.41 -6.57 23.06
CA LEU A 10 -1.07 -7.81 22.65
C LEU A 10 -0.51 -9.00 23.41
N ARG A 11 -1.36 -10.01 23.61
CA ARG A 11 -0.91 -11.29 24.16
C ARG A 11 0.02 -11.98 23.15
N LEU A 12 1.04 -12.68 23.67
CA LEU A 12 2.04 -13.36 22.84
C LEU A 12 1.43 -14.26 21.74
N PRO A 13 0.40 -15.11 22.00
CA PRO A 13 -0.21 -15.91 20.94
C PRO A 13 -0.81 -15.08 19.79
N THR A 14 -1.36 -13.91 20.10
CA THR A 14 -1.91 -12.98 19.11
C THR A 14 -0.80 -12.40 18.24
N VAL A 15 0.30 -11.96 18.86
CA VAL A 15 1.48 -11.47 18.12
C VAL A 15 2.04 -12.57 17.21
N MET A 16 2.15 -13.80 17.72
CA MET A 16 2.61 -14.93 16.91
C MET A 16 1.71 -15.17 15.71
N ARG A 17 0.38 -15.11 15.88
CA ARG A 17 -0.58 -15.22 14.77
C ARG A 17 -0.37 -14.14 13.71
N HIS A 18 -0.17 -12.88 14.11
CA HIS A 18 0.13 -11.80 13.16
C HIS A 18 1.45 -12.03 12.43
N LEU A 19 2.50 -12.45 13.14
CA LEU A 19 3.80 -12.75 12.53
C LEU A 19 3.72 -13.90 11.52
N SER A 20 2.92 -14.94 11.79
CA SER A 20 2.67 -16.01 10.82
C SER A 20 2.01 -15.48 9.54
N VAL A 21 0.97 -14.66 9.64
CA VAL A 21 0.31 -14.07 8.47
C VAL A 21 1.28 -13.17 7.68
N LEU A 22 2.10 -12.38 8.36
CA LEU A 22 3.11 -11.54 7.71
C LEU A 22 4.20 -12.37 7.03
N GLU A 23 4.59 -13.51 7.60
CA GLU A 23 5.58 -14.42 7.02
C GLU A 23 5.00 -15.15 5.80
N GLU A 24 3.76 -15.63 5.88
CA GLU A 24 3.01 -16.25 4.77
C GLU A 24 2.78 -15.27 3.61
N ALA A 25 2.42 -14.02 3.91
CA ALA A 25 2.31 -12.94 2.92
C ALA A 25 3.68 -12.50 2.38
N GLY A 26 4.78 -13.01 2.93
CA GLY A 26 6.12 -12.69 2.51
C GLY A 26 6.59 -11.27 2.88
N LEU A 27 5.93 -10.62 3.83
CA LEU A 27 6.27 -9.28 4.30
C LEU A 27 7.41 -9.28 5.32
N ILE A 28 7.65 -10.42 5.98
CA ILE A 28 8.78 -10.64 6.86
C ILE A 28 9.53 -11.91 6.51
N VAL A 29 10.76 -12.01 6.99
CA VAL A 29 11.51 -13.26 7.11
C VAL A 29 11.73 -13.55 8.58
N SER A 30 11.84 -14.83 8.91
CA SER A 30 12.28 -15.25 10.23
C SER A 30 13.47 -16.18 10.17
N SER A 31 14.29 -16.14 11.21
CA SER A 31 15.38 -17.06 11.41
C SER A 31 15.36 -17.57 12.85
N LYS A 32 15.85 -18.78 13.05
CA LYS A 32 15.95 -19.40 14.37
C LYS A 32 17.41 -19.67 14.66
N ASP A 33 17.90 -19.11 15.76
CA ASP A 33 19.21 -19.38 16.33
C ASP A 33 19.03 -19.96 17.74
N GLY A 34 19.27 -21.27 17.87
CA GLY A 34 19.00 -22.01 19.10
C GLY A 34 17.56 -21.87 19.57
N ARG A 35 17.36 -21.20 20.72
CA ARG A 35 16.03 -20.91 21.31
C ARG A 35 15.44 -19.56 20.86
N ILE A 36 16.22 -18.73 20.19
CA ILE A 36 15.82 -17.38 19.81
C ILE A 36 15.27 -17.42 18.37
N ARG A 37 14.07 -16.87 18.19
CA ARG A 37 13.51 -16.58 16.86
C ARG A 37 13.52 -15.07 16.63
N THR A 38 14.20 -14.67 15.58
CA THR A 38 14.29 -13.30 15.08
C THR A 38 13.42 -13.15 13.83
N CYS A 39 12.82 -11.99 13.65
CA CYS A 39 12.10 -11.63 12.44
C CYS A 39 12.57 -10.28 11.93
N ALA A 40 12.57 -10.11 10.61
CA ALA A 40 12.92 -8.87 9.94
C ALA A 40 11.92 -8.60 8.82
N ILE A 41 11.58 -7.32 8.62
CA ILE A 41 10.77 -6.89 7.48
C ILE A 41 11.55 -7.12 6.18
N ARG A 42 10.84 -7.48 5.10
CA ARG A 42 11.35 -7.43 3.73
C ARG A 42 10.85 -6.15 3.07
N PRO A 43 11.68 -5.09 2.95
CA PRO A 43 11.24 -3.81 2.39
C PRO A 43 10.65 -3.96 0.98
N GLU A 44 11.28 -4.80 0.16
CA GLU A 44 10.89 -5.11 -1.23
C GLU A 44 9.49 -5.75 -1.35
N ALA A 45 8.98 -6.38 -0.28
CA ALA A 45 7.73 -7.13 -0.35
C ALA A 45 6.49 -6.24 -0.54
N MET A 46 6.60 -4.94 -0.25
CA MET A 46 5.53 -3.98 -0.49
C MET A 46 5.58 -3.35 -1.88
N GLU A 47 6.65 -3.57 -2.65
CA GLU A 47 6.84 -2.93 -3.95
C GLU A 47 5.72 -3.29 -4.95
N PRO A 48 5.30 -4.55 -5.11
CA PRO A 48 4.23 -4.88 -6.06
C PRO A 48 2.90 -4.16 -5.76
N ALA A 49 2.55 -4.01 -4.47
CA ALA A 49 1.35 -3.30 -4.07
C ALA A 49 1.46 -1.80 -4.37
N ARG A 50 2.64 -1.21 -4.13
CA ARG A 50 2.93 0.19 -4.46
C ARG A 50 2.84 0.42 -5.97
N SER A 51 3.53 -0.37 -6.77
CA SER A 51 3.53 -0.23 -8.23
C SER A 51 2.11 -0.32 -8.78
N TRP A 52 1.32 -1.30 -8.31
CA TRP A 52 -0.08 -1.42 -8.73
C TRP A 52 -0.92 -0.18 -8.37
N MET A 53 -0.76 0.37 -7.16
CA MET A 53 -1.48 1.60 -6.76
C MET A 53 -1.09 2.80 -7.62
N ASP A 54 0.20 2.92 -7.97
CA ASP A 54 0.70 4.01 -8.80
C ASP A 54 0.18 3.89 -10.25
N GLU A 55 0.11 2.67 -10.79
CA GLU A 55 -0.55 2.40 -12.08
C GLU A 55 -2.03 2.78 -12.06
N GLN A 56 -2.77 2.38 -11.02
CA GLN A 56 -4.19 2.75 -10.90
C GLN A 56 -4.38 4.27 -10.81
N ARG A 57 -3.49 4.96 -10.08
CA ARG A 57 -3.51 6.41 -9.96
C ARG A 57 -3.31 7.07 -11.31
N ALA A 58 -2.29 6.68 -12.06
CA ALA A 58 -2.00 7.24 -13.37
C ALA A 58 -3.19 7.09 -14.35
N ILE A 59 -3.89 5.95 -14.30
CA ILE A 59 -5.09 5.73 -15.13
C ILE A 59 -6.21 6.72 -14.75
N TRP A 60 -6.44 6.94 -13.46
CA TRP A 60 -7.49 7.85 -13.00
C TRP A 60 -7.15 9.31 -13.24
N GLU A 61 -5.92 9.73 -12.99
CA GLU A 61 -5.43 11.08 -13.29
C GLU A 61 -5.62 11.38 -14.79
N ALA A 62 -5.18 10.49 -15.68
CA ALA A 62 -5.36 10.69 -17.11
C ALA A 62 -6.83 10.75 -17.57
N ARG A 63 -7.75 10.10 -16.85
CA ARG A 63 -9.20 10.19 -17.12
C ARG A 63 -9.77 11.52 -16.67
N LEU A 64 -9.35 12.00 -15.50
CA LEU A 64 -9.77 13.28 -14.95
C LEU A 64 -9.23 14.44 -15.80
N ASP A 65 -7.98 14.38 -16.24
CA ASP A 65 -7.40 15.38 -17.14
C ASP A 65 -8.20 15.54 -18.44
N ARG A 66 -8.67 14.42 -19.01
CA ARG A 66 -9.53 14.43 -20.21
C ARG A 66 -10.90 15.02 -19.94
N LEU A 67 -11.47 14.73 -18.77
CA LEU A 67 -12.75 15.30 -18.36
C LEU A 67 -12.63 16.81 -18.19
N ASP A 68 -11.57 17.27 -17.51
CA ASP A 68 -11.31 18.70 -17.31
C ASP A 68 -11.14 19.41 -18.66
N ALA A 69 -10.33 18.85 -19.58
CA ALA A 69 -10.16 19.41 -20.91
C ALA A 69 -11.48 19.49 -21.70
N PHE A 70 -12.31 18.44 -21.63
CA PHE A 70 -13.61 18.42 -22.27
C PHE A 70 -14.54 19.51 -21.72
N VAL A 71 -14.60 19.64 -20.38
CA VAL A 71 -15.44 20.66 -19.73
C VAL A 71 -14.98 22.07 -20.12
N MET A 72 -13.68 22.33 -20.14
CA MET A 72 -13.14 23.64 -20.55
C MET A 72 -13.50 23.98 -21.98
N ASN A 73 -13.34 23.04 -22.92
CA ASN A 73 -13.71 23.25 -24.32
C ASN A 73 -15.19 23.60 -24.49
N VAL A 74 -16.08 22.85 -23.83
CA VAL A 74 -17.54 23.11 -23.87
C VAL A 74 -17.88 24.49 -23.28
N MET A 75 -17.17 24.94 -22.25
CA MET A 75 -17.38 26.26 -21.67
C MET A 75 -16.90 27.38 -22.60
N GLU A 76 -15.79 27.19 -23.31
CA GLU A 76 -15.28 28.14 -24.30
C GLU A 76 -16.23 28.28 -25.51
N GLU A 77 -16.72 27.16 -26.05
CA GLU A 77 -17.69 27.16 -27.15
C GLU A 77 -18.97 27.95 -26.80
N ARG A 78 -19.52 27.74 -25.60
CA ARG A 78 -20.71 28.48 -25.13
C ARG A 78 -20.48 29.97 -24.96
N LYS A 79 -19.25 30.38 -24.58
CA LYS A 79 -18.92 31.79 -24.43
C LYS A 79 -18.86 32.48 -25.79
N ASN A 80 -18.27 31.82 -26.79
CA ASN A 80 -18.15 32.35 -28.14
C ASN A 80 -19.51 32.46 -28.87
N ASP A 81 -20.50 31.64 -28.52
CA ASP A 81 -21.87 31.73 -29.07
C ASP A 81 -22.72 32.87 -28.49
N THR A 82 -22.26 33.52 -27.41
CA THR A 82 -23.01 34.57 -26.68
C THR A 82 -22.48 36.01 -26.97
N ASP A 83 -21.34 36.15 -27.65
CA ASP A 83 -20.77 37.41 -28.14
C ASP A 83 -21.16 37.68 -29.62
#